data_AF-A0A2A5ANX4-F1
#
_entry.id   AF-A0A2A5ANX4-F1
#
_cell.length_a   1.000
_cell.length_b   1.000
_cell.length_c   1.000
_cell.angle_alpha   90.00
_cell.angle_beta   90.00
_cell.angle_gamma   90.00
#
_symmetry.space_group_name_H-M   'P 1'
#
loop_
_entity.id
_entity.type
_entity.pdbx_description
1 polymer ?
#
loop_
_entity_poly.entity_id
_entity_poly.type
_entity_poly.pdbx_seq_one_letter_code
_entity_poly.pdbx_strand_id
1 'polypeptide(L)'
;MFELASVFVLLALSVFCCVIVFQDRRALFLSKFQRLLFISMACFAFLVAMEEVSWGQQIFGFQSGEFFDDHNLQKETNLHNLIPAMWLSTAINVVVYGCFIIIPLLYYCDFKVLALHKLLAWLPPIYWPSHYVVLMMAYSSSLHHYFSAITWSDTAALILSLIALLVYWLRVKLMSDILFTANLFIVIVCSSVYAACYDIFSQYNLQYEIREFVVVCGVFYWMVDWSLRLKEQMPPWLHDKS
;
A
#
# COMPACT_ATOMS: atom_id res chain seq x y z
N MET A 1 18.22 0.47 -7.17
CA MET A 1 17.52 1.46 -8.04
C MET A 1 16.09 1.71 -7.54
N PHE A 2 15.35 0.65 -7.20
CA PHE A 2 13.98 0.79 -6.70
C PHE A 2 13.91 1.37 -5.29
N GLU A 3 14.88 1.09 -4.41
CA GLU A 3 15.03 1.79 -3.11
C GLU A 3 15.03 3.33 -3.29
N LEU A 4 15.91 3.87 -4.14
CA LEU A 4 15.96 5.30 -4.42
C LEU A 4 14.65 5.81 -5.07
N ALA A 5 14.01 5.01 -5.92
CA ALA A 5 12.71 5.36 -6.48
C ALA A 5 11.63 5.44 -5.38
N SER A 6 11.61 4.50 -4.43
CA SER A 6 10.73 4.52 -3.25
C SER A 6 10.97 5.76 -2.41
N VAL A 7 12.23 6.15 -2.18
CA VAL A 7 12.60 7.39 -1.48
C VAL A 7 12.00 8.60 -2.17
N PHE A 8 12.15 8.73 -3.50
CA PHE A 8 11.56 9.84 -4.24
C PHE A 8 10.03 9.88 -4.12
N VAL A 9 9.36 8.74 -4.19
CA VAL A 9 7.90 8.68 -4.06
C VAL A 9 7.46 9.02 -2.63
N LEU A 10 8.17 8.54 -1.61
CA LEU A 10 7.88 8.88 -0.20
C LEU A 10 8.09 10.38 0.08
N LEU A 11 9.14 10.98 -0.47
CA LEU A 11 9.35 12.44 -0.38
C LEU A 11 8.27 13.22 -1.13
N ALA A 12 7.89 12.78 -2.32
CA ALA A 12 6.78 13.38 -3.07
C ALA A 12 5.46 13.27 -2.29
N LEU A 13 5.18 12.12 -1.65
CA LEU A 13 4.04 11.92 -0.78
C LEU A 13 4.06 12.87 0.43
N SER A 14 5.22 13.03 1.07
CA SER A 14 5.38 13.94 2.21
C SER A 14 5.09 15.40 1.80
N VAL A 15 5.68 15.86 0.69
CA VAL A 15 5.45 17.19 0.14
C VAL A 15 3.97 17.36 -0.25
N PHE A 16 3.38 16.37 -0.91
CA PHE A 16 1.96 16.39 -1.28
C PHE A 16 1.05 16.58 -0.05
N CYS A 17 1.27 15.81 1.02
CA CYS A 17 0.49 15.94 2.25
C CYS A 17 0.63 17.33 2.89
N CYS A 18 1.85 17.90 2.88
CA CYS A 18 2.09 19.29 3.32
C CYS A 18 1.32 20.31 2.47
N VAL A 19 1.31 20.13 1.14
CA VAL A 19 0.55 20.99 0.22
C VAL A 19 -0.95 20.91 0.49
N ILE A 20 -1.49 19.72 0.72
CA ILE A 20 -2.91 19.53 1.06
C ILE A 20 -3.26 20.25 2.37
N VAL A 21 -2.45 20.09 3.42
CA VAL A 21 -2.64 20.78 4.70
C VAL A 21 -2.56 22.30 4.54
N PHE A 22 -1.67 22.80 3.67
CA PHE A 22 -1.57 24.23 3.38
C PHE A 22 -2.78 24.77 2.61
N GLN A 23 -3.25 24.03 1.59
CA GLN A 23 -4.47 24.38 0.84
C GLN A 23 -5.70 24.38 1.74
N ASP A 24 -5.79 23.41 2.65
CA ASP A 24 -6.87 23.31 3.64
C ASP A 24 -6.95 24.53 4.56
N ARG A 25 -5.84 25.20 4.90
CA ARG A 25 -5.90 26.44 5.70
C ARG A 25 -6.74 27.54 5.04
N ARG A 26 -6.87 27.50 3.71
CA ARG A 26 -7.67 28.47 2.94
C ARG A 26 -9.06 27.94 2.62
N ALA A 27 -9.15 26.68 2.20
CA ALA A 27 -10.39 26.08 1.71
C ALA A 27 -11.24 25.41 2.81
N LEU A 28 -10.66 25.10 3.98
CA LEU A 28 -11.31 24.53 5.16
C LEU A 28 -12.16 23.27 4.86
N PHE A 29 -11.62 22.36 4.04
CA PHE A 29 -12.31 21.13 3.63
C PHE A 29 -11.94 19.92 4.48
N LEU A 30 -10.87 19.99 5.28
CA LEU A 30 -10.48 18.94 6.22
C LEU A 30 -10.99 19.25 7.63
N SER A 31 -11.52 18.22 8.28
CA SER A 31 -11.71 18.21 9.74
C SER A 31 -10.37 18.23 10.48
N LYS A 32 -10.38 18.58 11.78
CA LYS A 32 -9.18 18.54 12.63
C LYS A 32 -8.50 17.18 12.62
N PHE A 33 -9.30 16.11 12.64
CA PHE A 33 -8.80 14.73 12.61
C PHE A 33 -8.14 14.38 11.27
N GLN A 34 -8.79 14.71 10.15
CA GLN A 34 -8.20 14.49 8.82
C GLN A 34 -6.91 15.28 8.64
N ARG A 35 -6.86 16.55 9.09
CA ARG A 35 -5.63 17.35 9.07
C ARG A 35 -4.50 16.69 9.86
N LEU A 36 -4.80 16.13 11.04
CA LEU A 36 -3.84 15.38 11.82
C LEU A 36 -3.32 14.16 11.04
N LEU A 37 -4.21 13.40 10.38
CA LEU A 37 -3.81 12.24 9.56
C LEU A 37 -2.87 12.63 8.40
N PHE A 38 -3.15 13.73 7.69
CA PHE A 38 -2.25 14.22 6.63
C PHE A 38 -0.89 14.67 7.19
N ILE A 39 -0.86 15.35 8.34
CA ILE A 39 0.41 15.75 8.99
C ILE A 39 1.19 14.51 9.43
N SER A 40 0.53 13.56 10.09
CA SER A 40 1.16 12.30 10.52
C SER A 40 1.71 11.52 9.32
N MET A 41 0.96 11.44 8.22
CA MET A 41 1.44 10.79 6.99
C MET A 41 2.63 11.55 6.38
N ALA A 42 2.62 12.89 6.37
CA ALA A 42 3.73 13.69 5.87
C ALA A 42 5.02 13.42 6.65
N CYS A 43 4.94 13.42 7.99
CA CYS A 43 6.07 13.13 8.86
C CYS A 43 6.53 11.67 8.70
N PHE A 44 5.60 10.73 8.68
CA PHE A 44 5.93 9.31 8.54
C PHE A 44 6.63 9.02 7.20
N ALA A 45 6.08 9.49 6.08
CA ALA A 45 6.68 9.29 4.76
C ALA A 45 8.08 9.93 4.66
N PHE A 46 8.27 11.12 5.25
CA PHE A 46 9.59 11.74 5.31
C PHE A 46 10.59 10.92 6.13
N LEU A 47 10.20 10.45 7.33
CA LEU A 47 11.08 9.65 8.18
C LEU A 47 11.46 8.33 7.51
N VAL A 48 10.51 7.63 6.89
CA VAL A 48 10.80 6.38 6.15
C VAL A 48 11.76 6.68 4.99
N ALA A 49 11.51 7.72 4.19
CA ALA A 49 12.41 8.08 3.08
C ALA A 49 13.84 8.38 3.54
N MET A 50 13.98 8.99 4.72
CA MET A 50 15.27 9.30 5.32
C MET A 50 15.96 8.03 5.84
N GLU A 51 15.23 7.12 6.49
CA GLU A 51 15.75 5.82 6.94
C GLU A 51 16.23 4.94 5.77
N GLU A 52 15.54 4.96 4.63
CA GLU A 52 15.91 4.21 3.41
C GLU A 52 17.25 4.65 2.80
N VAL A 53 17.70 5.90 3.02
CA VAL A 53 18.99 6.39 2.49
C VAL A 53 20.07 6.53 3.57
N SER A 54 19.81 6.11 4.80
CA SER A 54 20.76 6.26 5.92
C SER A 54 21.29 7.69 6.05
N TRP A 55 20.39 8.66 5.93
CA TRP A 55 20.68 10.08 5.87
C TRP A 55 21.59 10.58 7.01
N GLY A 56 21.46 10.02 8.21
CA GLY A 56 22.27 10.41 9.38
C GLY A 56 23.77 10.16 9.15
N GLN A 57 24.14 8.98 8.66
CA GLN A 57 25.54 8.68 8.33
C GLN A 57 26.01 9.53 7.14
N GLN A 58 25.15 9.76 6.15
CA GLN A 58 25.50 10.57 4.97
C GLN A 58 25.74 12.05 5.32
N ILE A 59 24.92 12.64 6.21
CA ILE A 59 25.05 14.05 6.59
C ILE A 59 26.17 14.26 7.62
N PHE A 60 26.27 13.39 8.62
CA PHE A 60 27.19 13.59 9.75
C PHE A 60 28.52 12.83 9.61
N GLY A 61 28.64 11.94 8.62
CA GLY A 61 29.89 11.25 8.27
C GLY A 61 30.42 10.28 9.33
N PHE A 62 29.60 9.88 10.31
CA PHE A 62 30.02 8.90 11.30
C PHE A 62 29.94 7.48 10.73
N GLN A 63 30.87 6.62 11.14
CA GLN A 63 30.85 5.21 10.77
C GLN A 63 29.87 4.43 11.64
N SER A 64 29.33 3.33 11.11
CA SER A 64 28.61 2.34 11.90
C SER A 64 29.48 1.86 13.07
N GLY A 65 28.90 1.78 14.27
CA GLY A 65 29.58 1.17 15.41
C GLY A 65 29.66 -0.35 15.28
N GLU A 66 30.52 -1.00 16.07
CA GLU A 66 30.73 -2.46 16.04
C GLU A 66 29.41 -3.26 16.08
N PHE A 67 28.43 -2.81 16.87
CA PHE A 67 27.10 -3.42 16.92
C PHE A 67 26.39 -3.50 15.56
N PHE A 68 26.46 -2.43 14.75
CA PHE A 68 25.82 -2.39 13.42
C PHE A 68 26.64 -3.14 12.39
N ASP A 69 27.97 -3.11 12.47
CA ASP A 69 28.83 -3.89 11.58
C ASP A 69 28.62 -5.41 11.74
N ASP A 70 28.33 -5.87 12.95
CA ASP A 70 28.07 -7.28 13.24
C ASP A 70 26.64 -7.74 12.89
N HIS A 71 25.67 -6.82 12.82
CA HIS A 71 24.24 -7.13 12.67
C HIS A 71 23.60 -6.59 11.38
N ASN A 72 24.28 -5.74 10.63
CA ASN A 72 23.79 -5.16 9.38
C ASN A 72 24.81 -5.38 8.24
N LEU A 73 24.44 -6.17 7.24
CA LEU A 73 25.26 -6.44 6.05
C LEU A 73 25.59 -5.18 5.24
N GLN A 74 24.77 -4.13 5.33
CA GLN A 74 24.96 -2.85 4.64
C GLN A 74 25.82 -1.85 5.44
N LYS A 75 26.21 -2.17 6.69
CA LYS A 75 26.99 -1.29 7.58
C LYS A 75 26.36 0.09 7.79
N GLU A 76 25.04 0.12 7.78
CA GLU A 76 24.26 1.32 7.94
C GLU A 76 23.64 1.39 9.35
N THR A 77 23.45 2.60 9.90
CA THR A 77 22.84 2.81 11.22
C THR A 77 21.34 3.04 11.19
N ASN A 78 20.68 2.64 10.10
CA ASN A 78 19.24 2.71 9.91
C ASN A 78 18.51 1.62 10.69
N LEU A 79 17.40 1.99 11.34
CA LEU A 79 16.58 1.06 12.14
C LEU A 79 15.93 0.00 11.26
N HIS A 80 15.64 0.35 10.00
CA HIS A 80 15.09 -0.56 9.00
C HIS A 80 15.97 -1.79 8.79
N ASN A 81 17.30 -1.64 8.87
CA ASN A 81 18.24 -2.73 8.66
C ASN A 81 18.53 -3.57 9.92
N LEU A 82 18.11 -3.12 11.10
CA LEU A 82 18.21 -3.90 12.34
C LEU A 82 17.04 -4.87 12.51
N ILE A 83 15.90 -4.60 11.88
CA ILE A 83 14.73 -5.47 11.93
C ILE A 83 14.92 -6.57 10.89
N PRO A 84 14.76 -7.86 11.23
CA PRO A 84 14.88 -8.91 10.23
C PRO A 84 13.84 -8.70 9.14
N ALA A 85 14.28 -8.69 7.87
CA ALA A 85 13.44 -8.37 6.71
C ALA A 85 12.11 -9.15 6.66
N MET A 86 12.10 -10.38 7.15
CA MET A 86 10.89 -11.20 7.29
C MET A 86 9.81 -10.54 8.16
N TRP A 87 10.18 -9.98 9.31
CA TRP A 87 9.22 -9.35 10.23
C TRP A 87 8.64 -8.07 9.65
N LEU A 88 9.49 -7.23 9.05
CA LEU A 88 9.04 -6.00 8.42
C LEU A 88 8.15 -6.28 7.21
N SER A 89 8.56 -7.20 6.33
CA SER A 89 7.75 -7.67 5.21
C SER A 89 6.41 -8.22 5.68
N THR A 90 6.38 -9.00 6.76
CA THR A 90 5.13 -9.56 7.30
C THR A 90 4.22 -8.45 7.82
N ALA A 91 4.76 -7.46 8.54
CA ALA A 91 3.99 -6.33 9.04
C ALA A 91 3.38 -5.51 7.91
N ILE A 92 4.15 -5.22 6.86
CA ILE A 92 3.67 -4.54 5.65
C ILE A 92 2.56 -5.35 5.00
N ASN A 93 2.74 -6.66 4.82
CA ASN A 93 1.75 -7.53 4.20
C ASN A 93 0.44 -7.59 5.02
N VAL A 94 0.51 -7.64 6.35
CA VAL A 94 -0.68 -7.59 7.22
C VAL A 94 -1.45 -6.29 7.00
N VAL A 95 -0.76 -5.16 6.88
CA VAL A 95 -1.40 -3.86 6.61
C VAL A 95 -1.99 -3.82 5.20
N VAL A 96 -1.25 -4.25 4.18
CA VAL A 96 -1.71 -4.26 2.77
C VAL A 96 -2.93 -5.17 2.61
N TYR A 97 -2.82 -6.44 2.98
CA TYR A 97 -3.93 -7.39 2.85
C TYR A 97 -5.09 -7.04 3.77
N GLY A 98 -4.82 -6.68 5.03
CA GLY A 98 -5.87 -6.36 5.99
C GLY A 98 -6.58 -5.04 5.66
N CYS A 99 -5.85 -3.93 5.75
CA CYS A 99 -6.43 -2.59 5.71
C CYS A 99 -6.78 -2.11 4.30
N PHE A 100 -6.05 -2.54 3.27
CA PHE A 100 -6.26 -2.05 1.90
C PHE A 100 -7.03 -3.00 1.00
N ILE A 101 -7.10 -4.30 1.32
CA ILE A 101 -7.73 -5.28 0.44
C ILE A 101 -8.94 -5.95 1.11
N ILE A 102 -8.71 -6.82 2.09
CA ILE A 102 -9.73 -7.69 2.65
C ILE A 102 -10.80 -6.88 3.40
N ILE A 103 -10.42 -5.99 4.32
CA ILE A 103 -11.40 -5.22 5.10
C ILE A 103 -12.25 -4.30 4.19
N PRO A 104 -11.68 -3.52 3.25
CA PRO A 104 -12.48 -2.73 2.30
C PRO A 104 -13.42 -3.59 1.45
N LEU A 105 -12.96 -4.72 0.91
CA LEU A 105 -13.81 -5.62 0.12
C LEU A 105 -14.94 -6.25 0.95
N LEU A 106 -14.67 -6.57 2.23
CA LEU A 106 -15.70 -7.07 3.14
C LEU A 106 -16.79 -6.02 3.38
N TYR A 107 -16.39 -4.75 3.52
CA TYR A 107 -17.31 -3.63 3.64
C TYR A 107 -18.12 -3.44 2.34
N TYR A 108 -17.48 -3.45 1.17
CA TYR A 108 -18.15 -3.22 -0.12
C TYR A 108 -19.09 -4.33 -0.58
N CYS A 109 -18.78 -5.58 -0.25
CA CYS A 109 -19.63 -6.72 -0.61
C CYS A 109 -20.81 -6.92 0.35
N ASP A 110 -20.95 -6.04 1.36
CA ASP A 110 -22.00 -6.05 2.37
C ASP A 110 -22.17 -7.44 3.03
N PHE A 111 -21.06 -8.03 3.49
CA PHE A 111 -21.08 -9.31 4.19
C PHE A 111 -21.65 -9.16 5.61
N LYS A 112 -22.98 -9.00 5.71
CA LYS A 112 -23.75 -8.83 6.95
C LYS A 112 -23.62 -9.99 7.95
N VAL A 113 -23.03 -11.11 7.53
CA VAL A 113 -22.86 -12.31 8.33
C VAL A 113 -21.76 -12.14 9.38
N LEU A 114 -20.80 -11.22 9.18
CA LEU A 114 -19.74 -10.98 10.16
C LEU A 114 -20.15 -9.90 11.17
N ALA A 115 -19.94 -10.17 12.47
CA ALA A 115 -20.07 -9.17 13.53
C ALA A 115 -19.24 -7.89 13.25
N LEU A 116 -18.13 -8.07 12.51
CA LEU A 116 -17.27 -7.01 12.04
C LEU A 116 -18.01 -5.95 11.18
N HIS A 117 -19.05 -6.33 10.43
CA HIS A 117 -19.81 -5.39 9.58
C HIS A 117 -20.35 -4.19 10.37
N LYS A 118 -20.85 -4.41 11.59
CA LYS A 118 -21.35 -3.31 12.45
C LYS A 118 -20.25 -2.33 12.85
N LEU A 119 -19.04 -2.83 13.10
CA LEU A 119 -17.87 -2.01 13.40
C LEU A 119 -17.41 -1.24 12.16
N LEU A 120 -17.35 -1.90 11.00
CA LEU A 120 -16.94 -1.27 9.73
C LEU A 120 -17.93 -0.19 9.30
N ALA A 121 -19.24 -0.41 9.50
CA ALA A 121 -20.29 0.55 9.19
C ALA A 121 -20.24 1.82 10.07
N TRP A 122 -19.52 1.80 11.19
CA TRP A 122 -19.31 3.00 12.02
C TRP A 122 -18.31 3.98 11.37
N LEU A 123 -17.39 3.49 10.54
CA LEU A 123 -16.46 4.33 9.81
C LEU A 123 -17.15 4.96 8.58
N PRO A 124 -17.12 6.30 8.44
CA PRO A 124 -17.73 6.96 7.29
C PRO A 124 -17.13 6.47 5.96
N PRO A 125 -17.94 6.33 4.89
CA PRO A 125 -17.49 5.83 3.58
C PRO A 125 -16.22 6.50 3.06
N ILE A 126 -16.05 7.78 3.33
CA ILE A 126 -14.93 8.60 2.87
C ILE A 126 -13.55 8.07 3.30
N TYR A 127 -13.46 7.31 4.41
CA TYR A 127 -12.18 6.78 4.91
C TYR A 127 -11.75 5.47 4.24
N TRP A 128 -12.64 4.79 3.51
CA TRP A 128 -12.29 3.55 2.82
C TRP A 128 -11.50 3.85 1.52
N PRO A 129 -10.51 3.02 1.17
CA PRO A 129 -9.73 3.18 -0.06
C PRO A 129 -10.58 2.86 -1.29
N SER A 130 -10.52 3.65 -2.36
CA SER A 130 -11.31 3.36 -3.57
C SER A 130 -10.97 1.99 -4.17
N HIS A 131 -11.88 1.41 -4.95
CA HIS A 131 -11.65 0.08 -5.53
C HIS A 131 -10.41 0.04 -6.47
N TYR A 132 -9.99 1.18 -7.02
CA TYR A 132 -8.74 1.27 -7.78
C TYR A 132 -7.50 1.18 -6.89
N VAL A 133 -7.54 1.74 -5.68
CA VAL A 133 -6.50 1.54 -4.66
C VAL A 133 -6.43 0.05 -4.30
N VAL A 134 -7.58 -0.60 -4.10
CA VAL A 134 -7.64 -2.05 -3.81
C VAL A 134 -6.96 -2.86 -4.92
N LEU A 135 -7.27 -2.57 -6.19
CA LEU A 135 -6.64 -3.21 -7.35
C LEU A 135 -5.13 -3.00 -7.39
N MET A 136 -4.66 -1.76 -7.15
CA MET A 136 -3.24 -1.44 -7.13
C MET A 136 -2.50 -2.22 -6.02
N MET A 137 -3.12 -2.38 -4.85
CA MET A 137 -2.57 -3.15 -3.74
C MET A 137 -2.60 -4.66 -4.00
N ALA A 138 -3.62 -5.16 -4.71
CA ALA A 138 -3.64 -6.55 -5.17
C ALA A 138 -2.57 -6.81 -6.23
N TYR A 139 -2.31 -5.84 -7.11
CA TYR A 139 -1.21 -5.91 -8.08
C TYR A 139 0.14 -5.96 -7.39
N SER A 140 0.41 -5.08 -6.42
CA SER A 140 1.68 -5.11 -5.68
C SER A 140 1.89 -6.47 -4.99
N SER A 141 0.81 -7.02 -4.43
CA SER A 141 0.79 -8.34 -3.80
C SER A 141 1.12 -9.49 -4.78
N SER A 142 0.94 -9.30 -6.09
CA SER A 142 1.35 -10.28 -7.12
C SER A 142 2.87 -10.39 -7.31
N LEU A 143 3.64 -9.42 -6.81
CA LEU A 143 5.08 -9.33 -6.95
C LEU A 143 5.78 -9.98 -5.75
N HIS A 144 5.62 -11.28 -5.57
CA HIS A 144 6.37 -12.04 -4.57
C HIS A 144 6.93 -13.33 -5.16
N HIS A 145 7.90 -13.93 -4.47
CA HIS A 145 8.47 -15.19 -4.90
C HIS A 145 7.46 -16.32 -4.67
N TYR A 146 6.95 -16.91 -5.75
CA TYR A 146 5.96 -17.99 -5.69
C TYR A 146 6.59 -19.33 -5.33
N PHE A 147 5.77 -20.21 -4.75
CA PHE A 147 6.14 -21.60 -4.42
C PHE A 147 7.31 -21.74 -3.43
N SER A 148 7.53 -20.74 -2.58
CA SER A 148 8.51 -20.81 -1.48
C SER A 148 7.83 -20.99 -0.12
N ALA A 149 8.47 -21.78 0.75
CA ALA A 149 8.01 -22.00 2.12
C ALA A 149 8.05 -20.74 2.99
N ILE A 150 8.74 -19.67 2.56
CA ILE A 150 8.79 -18.40 3.30
C ILE A 150 7.59 -17.52 2.95
N THR A 151 7.12 -17.57 1.71
CA THR A 151 6.11 -16.67 1.13
C THR A 151 4.77 -17.34 0.87
N TRP A 152 4.56 -18.58 1.33
CA TRP A 152 3.30 -19.33 1.12
C TRP A 152 2.07 -18.55 1.62
N SER A 153 2.22 -17.80 2.72
CA SER A 153 1.16 -16.96 3.27
C SER A 153 0.80 -15.81 2.34
N ASP A 154 1.78 -15.25 1.63
CA ASP A 154 1.57 -14.18 0.65
C ASP A 154 0.82 -14.73 -0.56
N THR A 155 1.19 -15.92 -1.04
CA THR A 155 0.47 -16.60 -2.14
C THR A 155 -0.98 -16.90 -1.75
N ALA A 156 -1.21 -17.42 -0.54
CA ALA A 156 -2.56 -17.70 -0.05
C ALA A 156 -3.40 -16.41 0.09
N ALA A 157 -2.80 -15.34 0.63
CA ALA A 157 -3.47 -14.04 0.79
C ALA A 157 -3.81 -13.40 -0.56
N LEU A 158 -2.93 -13.52 -1.56
CA LEU A 158 -3.21 -13.07 -2.92
C LEU A 158 -4.36 -13.85 -3.55
N ILE A 159 -4.37 -15.18 -3.47
CA ILE A 159 -5.47 -16.00 -4.02
C ILE A 159 -6.80 -15.60 -3.38
N LEU A 160 -6.84 -15.45 -2.06
CA LEU A 160 -8.02 -14.98 -1.35
C LEU A 160 -8.47 -13.59 -1.82
N SER A 161 -7.52 -12.67 -2.02
CA SER A 161 -7.76 -11.33 -2.51
C SER A 161 -8.34 -11.31 -3.92
N LEU A 162 -7.82 -12.15 -4.83
CA LEU A 162 -8.32 -12.29 -6.20
C LEU A 162 -9.73 -12.88 -6.23
N ILE A 163 -10.01 -13.88 -5.38
CA ILE A 163 -11.36 -14.44 -5.22
C ILE A 163 -12.31 -13.36 -4.69
N ALA A 164 -11.91 -12.60 -3.66
CA ALA A 164 -12.71 -11.53 -3.10
C ALA A 164 -13.00 -10.42 -4.12
N LEU A 165 -12.00 -10.04 -4.92
CA LEU A 165 -12.15 -9.08 -6.02
C LEU A 165 -13.10 -9.60 -7.11
N LEU A 166 -13.02 -10.88 -7.46
CA LEU A 166 -13.94 -11.50 -8.42
C LEU A 166 -15.38 -11.50 -7.88
N VAL A 167 -15.58 -11.85 -6.61
CA VAL A 167 -16.90 -11.78 -5.96
C VAL A 167 -17.42 -10.34 -5.94
N TYR A 168 -16.57 -9.36 -5.61
CA TYR A 168 -16.92 -7.94 -5.64
C TYR A 168 -17.34 -7.50 -7.05
N TRP A 169 -16.54 -7.82 -8.06
CA TRP A 169 -16.82 -7.52 -9.46
C TRP A 169 -18.18 -8.08 -9.93
N LEU A 170 -18.48 -9.33 -9.58
CA LEU A 170 -19.76 -9.98 -9.91
C LEU A 170 -20.94 -9.37 -9.13
N ARG A 171 -20.79 -9.12 -7.82
CA ARG A 171 -21.88 -8.61 -6.97
C ARG A 171 -22.26 -7.18 -7.27
N VAL A 172 -21.27 -6.31 -7.49
CA VAL A 172 -21.47 -4.88 -7.72
C VAL A 172 -21.75 -4.57 -9.19
N LYS A 173 -21.79 -5.62 -10.05
CA LYS A 173 -22.04 -5.49 -11.49
C LYS A 173 -21.08 -4.51 -12.17
N LEU A 174 -19.83 -4.50 -11.73
CA LEU A 174 -18.75 -3.67 -12.30
C LEU A 174 -18.33 -4.09 -13.72
N MET A 175 -19.08 -4.99 -14.36
CA MET A 175 -18.90 -5.32 -15.77
C MET A 175 -19.06 -4.10 -16.69
N SER A 176 -19.82 -3.08 -16.27
CA SER A 176 -19.96 -1.81 -16.98
C SER A 176 -18.73 -0.91 -16.83
N ASP A 177 -17.95 -1.06 -15.75
CA ASP A 177 -16.68 -0.36 -15.58
C ASP A 177 -15.57 -1.12 -16.32
N ILE A 178 -15.35 -0.70 -17.57
CA ILE A 178 -14.34 -1.28 -18.46
C ILE A 178 -12.93 -1.12 -17.87
N LEU A 179 -12.65 0.00 -17.21
CA LEU A 179 -11.33 0.27 -16.63
C LEU A 179 -11.07 -0.67 -15.46
N PHE A 180 -12.01 -0.78 -14.53
CA PHE A 180 -11.88 -1.70 -13.41
C PHE A 180 -11.76 -3.15 -13.89
N THR A 181 -12.62 -3.56 -14.83
CA THR A 181 -12.62 -4.92 -15.38
C THR A 181 -11.29 -5.24 -16.07
N ALA A 182 -10.79 -4.35 -16.92
CA ALA A 182 -9.51 -4.53 -17.59
C ALA A 182 -8.35 -4.65 -16.60
N ASN A 183 -8.31 -3.79 -15.58
CA ASN A 183 -7.27 -3.84 -14.55
C ASN A 183 -7.34 -5.14 -13.73
N LEU A 184 -8.53 -5.61 -13.37
CA LEU A 184 -8.69 -6.90 -12.68
C LEU A 184 -8.11 -8.06 -13.51
N PHE A 185 -8.41 -8.12 -14.80
CA PHE A 185 -7.83 -9.12 -15.69
C PHE A 185 -6.31 -8.99 -15.82
N ILE A 186 -5.78 -7.76 -15.92
CA ILE A 186 -4.33 -7.52 -15.93
C ILE A 186 -3.70 -8.08 -14.66
N VAL A 187 -4.27 -7.82 -13.47
CA VAL A 187 -3.74 -8.34 -12.21
C VAL A 187 -3.75 -9.87 -12.18
N ILE A 188 -4.82 -10.51 -12.64
CA ILE A 188 -4.93 -11.99 -12.71
C ILE A 188 -3.88 -12.56 -13.68
N VAL A 189 -3.74 -11.96 -14.87
CA VAL A 189 -2.76 -12.39 -15.88
C VAL A 189 -1.34 -12.21 -15.37
N CYS A 190 -1.00 -11.03 -14.83
CA CYS A 190 0.32 -10.77 -14.24
C CYS A 190 0.63 -11.77 -13.12
N SER A 191 -0.32 -12.01 -12.21
CA SER A 191 -0.14 -12.99 -11.13
C SER A 191 0.14 -14.40 -11.67
N SER A 192 -0.60 -14.80 -12.71
CA SER A 192 -0.44 -16.12 -13.35
C SER A 192 0.90 -16.25 -14.07
N VAL A 193 1.33 -15.18 -14.77
CA VAL A 193 2.63 -15.14 -15.46
C VAL A 193 3.79 -15.15 -14.47
N TYR A 194 3.71 -14.37 -13.39
CA TYR A 194 4.74 -14.37 -12.34
C TYR A 194 4.84 -15.71 -11.63
N ALA A 195 3.71 -16.37 -11.36
CA ALA A 195 3.71 -17.73 -10.83
C ALA A 195 4.29 -18.74 -11.83
N ALA A 196 3.93 -18.68 -13.11
CA ALA A 196 4.47 -19.60 -14.13
C ALA A 196 5.98 -19.41 -14.36
N CYS A 197 6.47 -18.19 -14.21
CA CYS A 197 7.88 -17.82 -14.41
C CYS A 197 8.66 -17.71 -13.09
N TYR A 198 8.21 -18.34 -12.00
CA TYR A 198 8.74 -18.11 -10.65
C TYR A 198 10.25 -18.36 -10.51
N ASP A 199 10.82 -19.30 -11.27
CA ASP A 199 12.25 -19.61 -11.27
C ASP A 199 13.10 -18.40 -11.68
N ILE A 200 12.62 -17.60 -12.64
CA ILE A 200 13.32 -16.40 -13.15
C ILE A 200 13.38 -15.31 -12.06
N PHE A 201 12.33 -15.20 -11.26
CA PHE A 201 12.19 -14.16 -10.23
C PHE A 201 12.80 -14.55 -8.87
N SER A 202 13.35 -15.76 -8.74
CA SER A 202 13.83 -16.32 -7.46
C SER A 202 15.16 -15.76 -6.95
N GLN A 203 15.94 -15.06 -7.76
CA GLN A 203 17.40 -15.00 -7.54
C GLN A 203 18.00 -13.72 -6.91
N TYR A 204 17.28 -12.60 -6.69
CA TYR A 204 18.01 -11.32 -6.51
C TYR A 204 17.49 -10.25 -5.53
N ASN A 205 16.59 -10.54 -4.56
CA ASN A 205 15.97 -9.52 -3.65
C ASN A 205 15.21 -8.36 -4.34
N LEU A 206 15.49 -8.07 -5.61
CA LEU A 206 14.91 -7.03 -6.43
C LEU A 206 13.39 -7.09 -6.48
N GLN A 207 12.81 -8.30 -6.39
CA GLN A 207 11.36 -8.46 -6.36
C GLN A 207 10.72 -7.85 -5.11
N TYR A 208 11.39 -7.94 -3.96
CA TYR A 208 10.96 -7.31 -2.72
C TYR A 208 11.00 -5.78 -2.87
N GLU A 209 12.10 -5.23 -3.38
CA GLU A 209 12.23 -3.79 -3.64
C GLU A 209 11.18 -3.26 -4.62
N ILE A 210 10.90 -4.00 -5.71
CA ILE A 210 9.86 -3.61 -6.69
C ILE A 210 8.49 -3.64 -6.01
N ARG A 211 8.18 -4.67 -5.23
CA ARG A 211 6.91 -4.78 -4.52
C ARG A 211 6.72 -3.59 -3.56
N GLU A 212 7.73 -3.29 -2.76
CA GLU A 212 7.72 -2.16 -1.82
C GLU A 212 7.54 -0.83 -2.55
N PHE A 213 8.25 -0.63 -3.66
CA PHE A 213 8.05 0.53 -4.53
C PHE A 213 6.61 0.67 -5.02
N VAL A 214 5.99 -0.42 -5.49
CA VAL A 214 4.59 -0.41 -5.96
C VAL A 214 3.62 -0.16 -4.78
N VAL A 215 3.88 -0.70 -3.59
CA VAL A 215 3.10 -0.42 -2.37
C VAL A 215 3.17 1.07 -2.03
N VAL A 216 4.36 1.67 -2.02
CA VAL A 216 4.55 3.10 -1.77
C VAL A 216 3.80 3.94 -2.81
N CYS A 217 3.84 3.56 -4.09
CA CYS A 217 3.04 4.20 -5.14
C CYS A 217 1.53 4.07 -4.89
N GLY A 218 1.08 2.90 -4.43
CA GLY A 218 -0.31 2.65 -4.05
C GLY A 218 -0.77 3.52 -2.88
N VAL A 219 0.08 3.69 -1.85
CA VAL A 219 -0.21 4.60 -0.72
C VAL A 219 -0.27 6.05 -1.19
N PHE A 220 0.63 6.47 -2.08
CA PHE A 220 0.58 7.81 -2.64
C PHE A 220 -0.70 8.03 -3.45
N TYR A 221 -1.04 7.09 -4.33
CA TYR A 221 -2.29 7.13 -5.09
C TYR A 221 -3.51 7.20 -4.17
N TRP A 222 -3.54 6.41 -3.09
CA TRP A 222 -4.61 6.48 -2.09
C TRP A 222 -4.73 7.86 -1.44
N MET A 223 -3.62 8.48 -1.06
CA MET A 223 -3.64 9.82 -0.45
C MET A 223 -4.11 10.89 -1.44
N VAL A 224 -3.77 10.76 -2.72
CA VAL A 224 -4.29 11.64 -3.78
C VAL A 224 -5.79 11.45 -3.96
N ASP A 225 -6.24 10.21 -4.20
CA ASP A 225 -7.64 9.81 -4.32
C ASP A 225 -8.47 10.32 -3.13
N TRP A 226 -7.99 10.07 -1.90
CA TRP A 226 -8.66 10.48 -0.69
C TRP A 226 -8.76 12.00 -0.56
N SER A 227 -7.71 12.74 -0.90
CA SER A 227 -7.73 14.21 -0.86
C SER A 227 -8.74 14.82 -1.83
N LEU A 228 -8.88 14.25 -3.03
CA LEU A 228 -9.85 14.70 -4.03
C LEU A 228 -11.27 14.41 -3.56
N ARG A 229 -11.52 13.19 -3.06
CA ARG A 229 -12.81 12.82 -2.48
C ARG A 229 -13.19 13.67 -1.28
N LEU A 230 -12.23 14.08 -0.45
CA LEU A 230 -12.48 14.99 0.67
C LEU A 230 -12.86 16.40 0.21
N LYS A 231 -12.22 16.91 -0.85
CA LYS A 231 -12.57 18.21 -1.44
C LYS A 231 -13.96 18.22 -2.08
N GLU A 232 -14.32 17.13 -2.75
CA GLU A 232 -15.56 17.01 -3.54
C GLU A 232 -16.69 16.29 -2.77
N GLN A 233 -16.43 15.83 -1.54
CA GLN A 233 -17.35 15.03 -0.71
C GLN A 233 -17.88 13.76 -1.41
N MET A 234 -17.02 13.09 -2.19
CA MET A 234 -17.38 11.90 -2.95
C MET A 234 -17.21 10.59 -2.17
N PRO A 235 -18.11 9.60 -2.32
CA PRO A 235 -17.92 8.25 -1.77
C PRO A 235 -16.75 7.51 -2.46
N PRO A 236 -16.24 6.41 -1.89
CA PRO A 236 -15.08 5.67 -2.43
C PRO A 236 -15.38 4.87 -3.71
N TRP A 237 -16.65 4.78 -4.13
CA TRP A 237 -17.05 4.15 -5.39
C TRP A 237 -17.83 5.14 -6.24
N LEU A 238 -17.64 5.08 -7.56
CA LEU A 238 -18.53 5.72 -8.52
C LEU A 238 -19.88 5.00 -8.40
N HIS A 239 -20.85 5.59 -7.70
CA HIS A 239 -22.23 5.19 -7.94
C HIS A 239 -22.57 5.59 -9.36
N ASP A 240 -22.92 4.61 -10.18
CA ASP A 240 -23.77 4.89 -11.32
C ASP A 240 -25.02 5.57 -10.78
N LYS A 241 -25.22 6.81 -11.22
CA LYS A 241 -26.55 7.42 -11.20
C LYS A 241 -27.41 6.60 -12.16
N SER A 242 -28.06 5.56 -11.66
CA SER A 242 -29.18 4.91 -12.33
C SER A 242 -30.28 4.62 -11.34
#